data_AF-A0A8D6UB13-F1
#
_entry.id   AF-A0A8D6UB13-F1
#
_cell.length_a   1.000
_cell.length_b   1.000
_cell.length_c   1.000
_cell.angle_alpha   90.00
_cell.angle_beta   90.00
_cell.angle_gamma   90.00
#
_symmetry.space_group_name_H-M   'P 1'
#
loop_
_entity.id
_entity.type
_entity.pdbx_description
1 polymer ?
#
loop_
_entity_poly.entity_id
_entity_poly.type
_entity_poly.pdbx_seq_one_letter_code
_entity_poly.pdbx_strand_id
1 'polypeptide(L)'
;MAFLPLIFAGAYQVFKGDYRKWPMLSIGMTLLVYSHLLSVFIATLLLTIYFLIFLICADERKKRIMALINAVLSCTLMSLFQIVPLIEQILFTKLSSSVTFPLNNQLFNFKQLIMVNLVNQLDKQVGFVLFISVVVICLRLRYIEKMWRILFVISLCLLLATTCLVNWEKFPLDLLKVLQFPWRLNGFTTIFLSYLLVVVLLNLKKYIYVSFMILAIFMNTVT
;
A
#
# COMPACT_ATOMS: atom_id res chain seq x y z
N MET A 1 7.21 4.26 5.04
CA MET A 1 6.63 3.83 3.74
C MET A 1 7.67 3.45 2.69
N ALA A 2 8.94 3.85 2.82
CA ALA A 2 10.00 3.54 1.84
C ALA A 2 10.19 2.03 1.53
N PHE A 3 9.83 1.14 2.47
CA PHE A 3 9.98 -0.32 2.30
C PHE A 3 8.78 -1.02 1.64
N LEU A 4 7.72 -0.29 1.30
CA LEU A 4 6.54 -0.86 0.62
C LEU A 4 6.85 -1.52 -0.74
N PRO A 5 7.74 -0.98 -1.60
CA PRO A 5 8.12 -1.65 -2.85
C PRO A 5 8.76 -3.02 -2.61
N LEU A 6 9.56 -3.13 -1.54
CA LEU A 6 10.21 -4.39 -1.15
C LEU A 6 9.18 -5.43 -0.71
N ILE A 7 8.18 -5.02 0.08
CA ILE A 7 7.06 -5.87 0.49
C ILE A 7 6.26 -6.34 -0.72
N PHE A 8 5.94 -5.43 -1.65
CA PHE A 8 5.19 -5.77 -2.85
C PHE A 8 5.96 -6.76 -3.74
N ALA A 9 7.26 -6.57 -3.91
CA ALA A 9 8.13 -7.49 -4.65
C ALA A 9 8.21 -8.87 -3.96
N GLY A 10 8.39 -8.92 -2.65
CA GLY A 10 8.39 -10.17 -1.87
C GLY A 10 7.05 -10.90 -1.96
N ALA A 11 5.94 -10.16 -1.87
CA ALA A 11 4.60 -10.69 -2.04
C ALA A 11 4.41 -11.32 -3.43
N TYR A 12 4.81 -10.61 -4.48
CA TYR A 12 4.75 -11.14 -5.84
C TYR A 12 5.55 -12.44 -6.01
N GLN A 13 6.74 -12.54 -5.43
CA GLN A 13 7.55 -13.75 -5.46
C GLN A 13 6.88 -14.92 -4.74
N VAL A 14 6.30 -14.69 -3.56
CA VAL A 14 5.60 -15.74 -2.80
C VAL A 14 4.30 -16.17 -3.52
N PHE A 15 3.60 -15.27 -4.18
CA PHE A 15 2.28 -15.53 -4.77
C PHE A 15 2.31 -16.05 -6.21
N LYS A 16 3.20 -15.55 -7.07
CA LYS A 16 3.29 -15.96 -8.49
C LYS A 16 4.66 -16.53 -8.84
N GLY A 17 5.73 -15.99 -8.25
CA GLY A 17 7.11 -16.39 -8.52
C GLY A 17 7.59 -17.59 -7.68
N ASP A 18 8.88 -17.54 -7.35
CA ASP A 18 9.59 -18.53 -6.55
C ASP A 18 9.30 -18.36 -5.06
N TYR A 19 8.55 -19.32 -4.49
CA TYR A 19 8.12 -19.34 -3.10
C TYR A 19 9.30 -19.41 -2.12
N ARG A 20 10.50 -19.84 -2.55
CA ARG A 20 11.69 -19.93 -1.68
C ARG A 20 12.21 -18.57 -1.25
N LYS A 21 11.83 -17.49 -1.96
CA LYS A 21 12.23 -16.12 -1.66
C LYS A 21 11.33 -15.41 -0.63
N TRP A 22 10.56 -16.18 0.14
CA TRP A 22 9.79 -15.69 1.28
C TRP A 22 10.57 -14.83 2.30
N PRO A 23 11.90 -14.96 2.51
CA PRO A 23 12.63 -14.08 3.43
C PRO A 23 12.59 -12.60 3.00
N MET A 24 12.48 -12.31 1.70
CA MET A 24 12.38 -10.94 1.18
C MET A 24 11.11 -10.25 1.68
N LEU A 25 9.99 -10.98 1.76
CA LEU A 25 8.74 -10.48 2.33
C LEU A 25 8.89 -10.20 3.83
N SER A 26 9.53 -11.14 4.56
CA SER A 26 9.76 -11.01 6.00
C SER A 26 10.60 -9.78 6.34
N ILE A 27 11.73 -9.58 5.64
CA ILE A 27 12.61 -8.43 5.83
C ILE A 27 11.88 -7.11 5.51
N GLY A 28 11.09 -7.07 4.44
CA GLY A 28 10.29 -5.88 4.12
C GLY A 28 9.27 -5.54 5.21
N MET A 29 8.58 -6.55 5.74
CA MET A 29 7.59 -6.37 6.80
C MET A 29 8.24 -5.95 8.12
N THR A 30 9.39 -6.51 8.51
CA THR A 30 10.09 -6.13 9.75
C THR A 30 10.59 -4.69 9.71
N LEU A 31 11.17 -4.25 8.59
CA LEU A 31 11.57 -2.86 8.39
C LEU A 31 10.37 -1.90 8.48
N LEU A 32 9.20 -2.33 8.00
CA LEU A 32 7.98 -1.54 8.12
C LEU A 32 7.48 -1.49 9.57
N VAL A 33 7.55 -2.60 10.31
CA VAL A 33 7.26 -2.65 11.76
C VAL A 33 8.12 -1.65 12.53
N TYR A 34 9.42 -1.61 12.26
CA TYR A 34 10.34 -0.63 12.86
C TYR A 34 10.03 0.82 12.49
N SER A 35 9.47 1.06 11.30
CA SER A 35 9.21 2.42 10.82
C SER A 35 7.88 2.98 11.34
N HIS A 36 6.78 2.24 11.19
CA HIS A 36 5.44 2.77 11.48
C HIS A 36 4.41 1.64 11.64
N LEU A 37 4.05 1.31 12.89
CA LEU A 37 3.13 0.22 13.24
C LEU A 37 1.76 0.31 12.55
N LEU A 38 1.18 1.52 12.41
CA LEU A 38 -0.10 1.68 11.72
C LEU A 38 -0.06 1.27 10.25
N SER A 39 1.09 1.49 9.61
CA SER A 39 1.27 1.16 8.20
C SER A 39 1.39 -0.36 8.04
N VAL A 40 1.88 -1.06 9.08
CA VAL A 40 1.91 -2.53 9.14
C VAL A 40 0.50 -3.06 9.06
N PHE A 41 -0.42 -2.51 9.85
CA PHE A 41 -1.82 -2.93 9.87
C PHE A 41 -2.49 -2.82 8.49
N ILE A 42 -2.24 -1.72 7.77
CA ILE A 42 -2.78 -1.53 6.41
C ILE A 42 -2.11 -2.51 5.43
N ALA A 43 -0.79 -2.66 5.52
CA ALA A 43 -0.03 -3.54 4.65
C ALA A 43 -0.43 -5.01 4.83
N THR A 44 -0.62 -5.47 6.07
CA THR A 44 -1.08 -6.84 6.35
C THR A 44 -2.49 -7.06 5.82
N LEU A 45 -3.41 -6.11 6.01
CA LEU A 45 -4.78 -6.21 5.49
C LEU A 45 -4.80 -6.27 3.95
N LEU A 46 -4.01 -5.44 3.27
CA LEU A 46 -3.90 -5.48 1.81
C LEU A 46 -3.26 -6.79 1.33
N LEU A 47 -2.22 -7.27 2.01
CA LEU A 47 -1.56 -8.53 1.70
C LEU A 47 -2.49 -9.74 1.92
N THR A 48 -3.33 -9.73 2.95
CA THR A 48 -4.28 -10.83 3.20
C THR A 48 -5.38 -10.85 2.13
N ILE A 49 -5.94 -9.70 1.76
CA ILE A 49 -6.90 -9.61 0.64
C ILE A 49 -6.25 -10.12 -0.65
N TYR A 50 -5.04 -9.64 -0.95
CA TYR A 50 -4.31 -10.06 -2.15
C TYR A 50 -4.02 -11.57 -2.12
N PHE A 51 -3.63 -12.11 -0.97
CA PHE A 51 -3.38 -13.54 -0.78
C PHE A 51 -4.63 -14.38 -0.97
N LEU A 52 -5.78 -13.97 -0.41
CA LEU A 52 -7.05 -14.68 -0.56
C LEU A 52 -7.47 -14.78 -2.03
N ILE A 53 -7.30 -13.69 -2.78
CA ILE A 53 -7.57 -13.65 -4.22
C ILE A 53 -6.63 -14.60 -4.97
N PHE A 54 -5.34 -14.61 -4.61
CA PHE A 54 -4.33 -15.47 -5.25
C PHE A 54 -4.47 -16.94 -4.89
N LEU A 55 -4.89 -17.28 -3.67
CA LEU A 55 -5.11 -18.67 -3.26
C LEU A 55 -6.13 -19.39 -4.14
N ILE A 56 -7.13 -18.66 -4.64
CA ILE A 56 -8.16 -19.21 -5.53
C ILE A 56 -7.54 -19.62 -6.88
N CYS A 57 -6.53 -18.91 -7.36
CA CYS A 57 -5.90 -19.12 -8.66
C CYS A 57 -4.52 -19.80 -8.62
N ALA A 58 -3.96 -20.06 -7.44
CA ALA A 58 -2.59 -20.58 -7.31
C ALA A 58 -2.52 -22.11 -7.36
N ASP A 59 -1.57 -22.59 -8.16
CA ASP A 59 -1.03 -23.95 -8.07
C ASP A 59 -0.06 -24.08 -6.88
N GLU A 60 0.05 -25.29 -6.32
CA GLU A 60 0.96 -25.61 -5.19
C GLU A 60 0.64 -24.82 -3.89
N ARG A 61 -0.66 -24.64 -3.60
CA ARG A 61 -1.18 -23.85 -2.46
C ARG A 61 -0.51 -24.16 -1.13
N LYS A 62 -0.26 -25.45 -0.83
CA LYS A 62 0.33 -25.90 0.44
C LYS A 62 1.73 -25.32 0.67
N LYS A 63 2.59 -25.33 -0.36
CA LYS A 63 3.96 -24.81 -0.28
C LYS A 63 3.97 -23.28 -0.12
N ARG A 64 3.06 -22.58 -0.82
CA ARG A 64 2.92 -21.12 -0.72
C ARG A 64 2.39 -20.67 0.64
N ILE A 65 1.42 -21.40 1.20
CA ILE A 65 0.93 -21.17 2.57
C ILE A 65 2.07 -21.37 3.57
N MET A 66 2.85 -22.45 3.44
CA MET A 66 3.96 -22.71 4.35
C MET A 66 5.05 -21.61 4.25
N ALA A 67 5.36 -21.15 3.05
CA ALA A 67 6.29 -20.05 2.83
C ALA A 67 5.82 -18.74 3.48
N LEU A 68 4.51 -18.45 3.44
CA LEU A 68 3.93 -17.31 4.15
C LEU A 68 3.98 -17.47 5.66
N ILE A 69 3.66 -18.65 6.18
CA ILE A 69 3.75 -18.92 7.62
C ILE A 69 5.19 -18.69 8.09
N ASN A 70 6.19 -19.18 7.35
CA ASN A 70 7.59 -18.93 7.65
C ASN A 70 7.95 -17.43 7.57
N ALA A 71 7.41 -16.69 6.60
CA ALA A 71 7.60 -15.25 6.51
C ALA A 71 6.99 -14.49 7.70
N VAL A 72 5.78 -14.87 8.13
CA VAL A 72 5.11 -14.27 9.29
C VAL A 72 5.88 -14.59 10.57
N LEU A 73 6.23 -15.86 10.79
CA LEU A 73 6.98 -16.29 11.98
C LEU A 73 8.32 -15.58 12.09
N SER A 74 9.11 -15.57 11.01
CA SER A 74 10.39 -14.85 10.99
C SER A 74 10.21 -13.35 11.21
N CYS A 75 9.19 -12.73 10.62
CA CYS A 75 8.89 -11.32 10.84
C CYS A 75 8.57 -11.06 12.32
N THR A 76 7.70 -11.88 12.93
CA THR A 76 7.35 -11.74 14.34
C THR A 76 8.57 -11.88 15.23
N LEU A 77 9.39 -12.91 15.03
CA LEU A 77 10.62 -13.16 15.78
C LEU A 77 11.57 -11.98 15.72
N MET A 78 11.81 -11.43 14.52
CA MET A 78 12.68 -10.27 14.36
C MET A 78 12.09 -9.02 15.03
N SER A 79 10.76 -8.82 14.96
CA SER A 79 10.09 -7.66 15.56
C SER A 79 9.88 -7.73 17.07
N LEU A 80 10.14 -8.87 17.71
CA LEU A 80 9.96 -9.05 19.17
C LEU A 80 10.69 -7.98 19.97
N PHE A 81 11.88 -7.58 19.51
CA PHE A 81 12.68 -6.54 20.16
C PHE A 81 11.92 -5.20 20.32
N GLN A 82 11.03 -4.86 19.39
CA GLN A 82 10.21 -3.64 19.49
C GLN A 82 8.85 -3.91 20.16
N ILE A 83 8.25 -5.08 19.91
CA ILE A 83 6.92 -5.42 20.42
C ILE A 83 6.95 -5.61 21.94
N VAL A 84 7.97 -6.24 22.49
CA VAL A 84 8.06 -6.52 23.93
C VAL A 84 8.11 -5.23 24.77
N PRO A 85 9.03 -4.27 24.51
CA PRO A 85 9.02 -2.97 25.21
C PRO A 85 7.72 -2.19 25.01
N LEU A 86 7.10 -2.29 23.83
CA LEU A 86 5.83 -1.63 23.56
C LEU A 86 4.69 -2.18 24.45
N ILE A 87 4.61 -3.50 24.59
CA ILE A 87 3.61 -4.16 25.46
C ILE A 87 3.85 -3.76 26.92
N GLU A 88 5.10 -3.78 27.37
CA GLU A 88 5.49 -3.35 28.71
C GLU A 88 5.04 -1.90 28.96
N GLN A 89 5.31 -1.00 28.01
CA GLN A 89 4.89 0.40 28.10
C GLN A 89 3.36 0.55 28.14
N ILE A 90 2.60 -0.25 27.40
CA ILE A 90 1.13 -0.22 27.44
C ILE A 90 0.58 -0.69 28.80
N LEU A 91 1.22 -1.68 29.42
CA LEU A 91 0.78 -2.25 30.70
C LEU A 91 1.13 -1.35 31.89
N PHE A 92 2.32 -0.74 31.89
CA PHE A 92 2.85 0.01 33.03
C PHE A 92 2.64 1.53 32.96
N THR A 93 2.28 2.08 31.79
CA THR A 93 1.96 3.50 31.62
C THR A 93 0.51 3.68 31.19
N LYS A 94 -0.25 4.54 31.90
CA LYS A 94 -1.55 5.02 31.42
C LYS A 94 -1.32 5.88 30.18
N LEU A 95 -1.39 5.25 29.00
CA LEU A 95 -1.38 5.94 27.73
C LEU A 95 -2.64 6.82 27.67
N SER A 96 -2.47 8.13 27.65
CA SER A 96 -3.54 9.04 27.23
C SER A 96 -3.84 8.74 25.77
N SER A 97 -5.12 8.50 25.46
CA SER A 97 -5.55 8.29 24.08
C SER A 97 -5.08 9.45 23.22
N SER A 98 -4.32 9.15 22.16
CA SER A 98 -3.89 10.12 21.16
C SER A 98 -5.11 10.88 20.65
N VAL A 99 -5.02 12.21 20.65
CA VAL A 99 -6.05 13.15 20.21
C VAL A 99 -6.64 12.68 18.88
N THR A 100 -7.92 12.28 18.88
CA THR A 100 -8.63 11.92 17.66
C THR A 100 -8.92 13.20 16.89
N PHE A 101 -8.08 13.51 15.90
CA PHE A 101 -8.38 14.56 14.96
C PHE A 101 -9.63 14.15 14.15
N PRO A 102 -10.63 15.05 13.99
CA PRO A 102 -11.80 14.74 13.19
C PRO A 102 -11.37 14.50 11.74
N LEU A 103 -11.55 13.25 11.29
CA LEU A 103 -11.21 12.77 9.95
C LEU A 103 -11.80 13.65 8.84
N ASN A 104 -12.95 14.27 9.10
CA ASN A 104 -13.69 15.08 8.14
C ASN A 104 -12.98 16.40 7.77
N ASN A 105 -12.21 17.00 8.68
CA ASN A 105 -11.46 18.25 8.41
C ASN A 105 -10.22 18.03 7.54
N GLN A 106 -9.95 16.78 7.17
CA GLN A 106 -8.76 16.35 6.46
C GLN A 106 -9.07 15.68 5.12
N LEU A 107 -10.36 15.57 4.80
CA LEU A 107 -10.84 15.09 3.50
C LEU A 107 -10.77 16.24 2.50
N PHE A 108 -10.31 15.94 1.30
CA PHE A 108 -10.28 16.90 0.20
C PHE A 108 -11.49 16.67 -0.70
N ASN A 109 -12.19 17.75 -1.03
CA ASN A 109 -13.16 17.73 -2.12
C ASN A 109 -12.46 17.46 -3.45
N PHE A 110 -13.14 16.86 -4.43
CA PHE A 110 -12.55 16.51 -5.73
C PHE A 110 -11.90 17.72 -6.43
N LYS A 111 -12.54 18.89 -6.35
CA LYS A 111 -11.99 20.15 -6.87
C LYS A 111 -10.75 20.63 -6.10
N GLN A 112 -10.71 20.40 -4.78
CA GLN A 112 -9.55 20.71 -3.94
C GLN A 112 -8.40 19.70 -4.18
N LEU A 113 -8.68 18.43 -4.43
CA LEU A 113 -7.67 17.45 -4.86
C LEU A 113 -6.98 17.90 -6.15
N ILE A 114 -7.73 18.38 -7.14
CA ILE A 114 -7.17 18.87 -8.40
C ILE A 114 -6.33 20.14 -8.16
N MET A 115 -6.87 21.12 -7.43
CA MET A 115 -6.18 22.39 -7.15
C MET A 115 -4.92 22.22 -6.28
N VAL A 116 -4.97 21.41 -5.23
CA VAL A 116 -3.82 21.16 -4.35
C VAL A 116 -2.70 20.49 -5.15
N ASN A 117 -3.02 19.49 -6.00
CA ASN A 117 -2.04 18.85 -6.88
C ASN A 117 -1.46 19.77 -7.97
N LEU A 118 -2.18 20.80 -8.41
CA LEU A 118 -1.68 21.83 -9.34
C LEU A 118 -0.69 22.80 -8.68
N VAL A 119 -0.85 23.05 -7.38
CA VAL A 119 -0.06 24.04 -6.61
C VAL A 119 1.14 23.40 -5.89
N ASN A 120 1.35 22.07 -6.00
CA ASN A 120 2.50 21.35 -5.41
C ASN A 120 2.73 21.64 -3.90
N GLN A 121 1.67 21.86 -3.11
CA GLN A 121 1.77 21.87 -1.65
C GLN A 121 2.09 20.46 -1.12
N LEU A 122 3.36 20.26 -0.72
CA LEU A 122 4.04 18.98 -0.51
C LEU A 122 3.42 18.06 0.56
N ASP A 123 2.67 18.59 1.53
CA ASP A 123 2.38 17.84 2.75
C ASP A 123 1.27 16.77 2.63
N LYS A 124 0.43 16.83 1.59
CA LYS A 124 -0.80 15.99 1.51
C LYS A 124 -1.19 15.56 0.09
N GLN A 125 -0.24 15.18 -0.77
CA GLN A 125 -0.55 14.92 -2.18
C GLN A 125 -0.55 13.45 -2.59
N VAL A 126 -1.58 13.12 -3.38
CA VAL A 126 -1.58 12.04 -4.38
C VAL A 126 -1.14 12.72 -5.67
N GLY A 127 0.19 12.91 -5.85
CA GLY A 127 0.73 13.79 -6.89
C GLY A 127 0.09 13.60 -8.28
N PHE A 128 -0.01 14.69 -9.05
CA PHE A 128 -0.72 14.78 -10.35
C PHE A 128 -0.44 13.63 -11.33
N VAL A 129 0.76 13.08 -11.28
CA VAL A 129 1.19 11.94 -12.10
C VAL A 129 0.34 10.69 -11.85
N LEU A 130 -0.27 10.53 -10.67
CA LEU A 130 -1.19 9.44 -10.36
C LEU A 130 -2.52 9.58 -11.08
N PHE A 131 -3.05 10.80 -11.22
CA PHE A 131 -4.25 11.04 -12.03
C PHE A 131 -4.00 10.68 -13.50
N ILE A 132 -2.84 11.08 -14.05
CA ILE A 132 -2.42 10.70 -15.40
C ILE A 132 -2.32 9.17 -15.50
N SER A 133 -1.73 8.51 -14.50
CA SER A 133 -1.59 7.06 -14.50
C SER A 133 -2.93 6.33 -14.56
N VAL A 134 -3.94 6.81 -13.82
CA VAL A 134 -5.29 6.24 -13.83
C VAL A 134 -5.92 6.37 -15.22
N VAL A 135 -5.81 7.54 -15.86
CA VAL A 135 -6.36 7.75 -17.21
C VAL A 135 -5.69 6.83 -18.24
N VAL A 136 -4.35 6.76 -18.23
CA VAL A 136 -3.58 5.90 -19.15
C VAL A 136 -3.92 4.43 -18.95
N ILE A 137 -4.04 3.98 -17.70
CA ILE A 137 -4.41 2.60 -17.37
C ILE A 137 -5.85 2.32 -17.84
N CYS A 138 -6.81 3.22 -17.57
CA CYS A 138 -8.21 3.11 -18.01
C CYS A 138 -8.33 2.90 -19.52
N LEU A 139 -7.60 3.69 -20.32
CA LEU A 139 -7.60 3.58 -21.78
C LEU A 139 -7.05 2.24 -22.30
N ARG A 140 -6.22 1.55 -21.51
CA ARG A 140 -5.54 0.31 -21.90
C ARG A 140 -5.96 -0.91 -21.06
N LEU A 141 -7.05 -0.85 -20.29
CA LEU A 141 -7.54 -1.94 -19.42
C LEU A 141 -7.73 -3.28 -20.14
N ARG A 142 -8.03 -3.24 -21.45
CA ARG A 142 -8.23 -4.43 -22.29
C ARG A 142 -6.96 -5.26 -22.49
N TYR A 143 -5.78 -4.64 -22.41
CA TYR A 143 -4.48 -5.28 -22.62
C TYR A 143 -3.80 -5.76 -21.34
N ILE A 144 -4.47 -5.60 -20.19
CA ILE A 144 -3.94 -5.92 -18.86
C ILE A 144 -4.49 -7.28 -18.42
N GLU A 145 -3.62 -8.15 -17.87
CA GLU A 145 -4.04 -9.44 -17.30
C GLU A 145 -5.12 -9.23 -16.20
N LYS A 146 -6.02 -10.21 -16.03
CA LYS A 146 -7.09 -10.15 -15.02
C LYS A 146 -6.57 -9.81 -13.61
N MET A 147 -5.39 -10.34 -13.25
CA MET A 147 -4.78 -10.10 -11.94
C MET A 147 -4.42 -8.64 -11.70
N TRP A 148 -3.76 -8.01 -12.67
CA TRP A 148 -3.36 -6.61 -12.61
C TRP A 148 -4.58 -5.67 -12.65
N ARG A 149 -5.66 -6.10 -13.31
CA ARG A 149 -6.94 -5.38 -13.28
C ARG A 149 -7.56 -5.35 -11.88
N ILE A 150 -7.46 -6.45 -11.12
CA ILE A 150 -7.93 -6.48 -9.73
C ILE A 150 -7.10 -5.50 -8.88
N LEU A 151 -5.78 -5.48 -9.06
CA LEU A 151 -4.91 -4.54 -8.37
C LEU A 151 -5.24 -3.08 -8.71
N PHE A 152 -5.63 -2.81 -9.96
CA PHE A 152 -6.14 -1.49 -10.38
C PHE A 152 -7.44 -1.13 -9.66
N VAL A 153 -8.41 -2.05 -9.59
CA VAL A 153 -9.66 -1.82 -8.85
C VAL A 153 -9.39 -1.55 -7.36
N ILE A 154 -8.50 -2.32 -6.73
CA ILE A 154 -8.08 -2.09 -5.35
C ILE A 154 -7.46 -0.69 -5.20
N SER A 155 -6.60 -0.28 -6.12
CA SER A 155 -5.98 1.05 -6.10
C SER A 155 -7.01 2.19 -6.29
N LEU A 156 -8.03 1.99 -7.12
CA LEU A 156 -9.14 2.94 -7.28
C LEU A 156 -9.99 3.02 -6.02
N CYS A 157 -10.33 1.89 -5.40
CA CYS A 157 -11.08 1.87 -4.14
C CYS A 157 -10.31 2.60 -3.03
N LEU A 158 -9.00 2.39 -2.93
CA LEU A 158 -8.14 3.09 -1.98
C LEU A 158 -8.08 4.60 -2.24
N LEU A 159 -8.03 5.02 -3.51
CA LEU A 159 -8.05 6.45 -3.88
C LEU A 159 -9.41 7.09 -3.57
N LEU A 160 -10.51 6.39 -3.85
CA LEU A 160 -11.85 6.87 -3.48
C LEU A 160 -12.02 6.98 -1.96
N ALA A 161 -11.43 6.06 -1.21
CA ALA A 161 -11.44 6.08 0.25
C ALA A 161 -10.75 7.32 0.84
N THR A 162 -9.83 7.97 0.11
CA THR A 162 -9.21 9.22 0.57
C THR A 162 -9.99 10.48 0.22
N THR A 163 -11.06 10.36 -0.57
CA THR A 163 -11.95 11.47 -0.93
C THR A 163 -13.11 11.63 0.05
N CYS A 164 -13.76 12.81 0.03
CA CYS A 164 -14.99 13.09 0.80
C CYS A 164 -16.16 12.13 0.49
N LEU A 165 -16.05 11.26 -0.52
CA LEU A 165 -17.09 10.29 -0.86
C LEU A 165 -17.26 9.23 0.23
N VAL A 166 -16.19 8.88 0.94
CA VAL A 166 -16.24 7.93 2.05
C VAL A 166 -16.35 8.72 3.35
N ASN A 167 -17.57 8.78 3.88
CA ASN A 167 -17.82 9.42 5.17
C ASN A 167 -17.38 8.50 6.31
N TRP A 168 -16.10 8.61 6.69
CA TRP A 168 -15.46 7.77 7.70
C TRP A 168 -16.12 7.82 9.09
N GLU A 169 -16.88 8.88 9.40
CA GLU A 169 -17.62 9.00 10.67
C GLU A 169 -18.80 8.03 10.75
N LYS A 170 -19.39 7.67 9.60
CA LYS A 170 -20.54 6.75 9.52
C LYS A 170 -20.13 5.29 9.33
N PHE A 171 -18.84 5.00 9.24
CA PHE A 171 -18.38 3.63 9.02
C PHE A 171 -18.54 2.80 10.31
N PRO A 172 -19.27 1.68 10.27
CA PRO A 172 -19.57 0.87 11.46
C PRO A 172 -18.36 0.06 11.98
N LEU A 173 -17.20 0.15 11.33
CA LEU A 173 -16.00 -0.60 11.68
C LEU A 173 -15.06 0.29 12.50
N ASP A 174 -15.08 0.14 13.82
CA ASP A 174 -14.16 0.85 14.73
C ASP A 174 -12.67 0.59 14.40
N LEU A 175 -12.37 -0.57 13.79
CA LEU A 175 -11.04 -0.92 13.26
C LEU A 175 -10.51 0.07 12.21
N LEU A 176 -11.38 0.76 11.47
CA LEU A 176 -10.97 1.75 10.47
C LEU A 176 -10.68 3.12 11.08
N LYS A 177 -11.21 3.44 12.27
CA LYS A 177 -10.88 4.68 12.99
C LYS A 177 -9.40 4.70 13.43
N VAL A 178 -8.77 3.54 13.54
CA VAL A 178 -7.33 3.37 13.79
C VAL A 178 -6.50 4.02 12.68
N LEU A 179 -7.00 4.13 11.44
CA LEU A 179 -6.26 4.73 10.33
C LEU A 179 -5.84 6.17 10.62
N GLN A 180 -6.55 6.88 11.53
CA GLN A 180 -6.37 8.26 12.02
C GLN A 180 -6.35 9.35 10.93
N PHE A 181 -5.71 9.09 9.78
CA PHE A 181 -5.48 9.98 8.67
C PHE A 181 -5.69 9.25 7.33
N PRO A 182 -6.68 9.63 6.50
CA PRO A 182 -7.02 8.92 5.26
C PRO A 182 -5.88 8.95 4.24
N TRP A 183 -5.08 10.02 4.23
CA TRP A 183 -3.95 10.16 3.30
C TRP A 183 -2.86 9.10 3.46
N ARG A 184 -2.83 8.33 4.56
CA ARG A 184 -1.91 7.19 4.70
C ARG A 184 -2.15 6.10 3.66
N LEU A 185 -3.39 5.97 3.17
CA LEU A 185 -3.74 5.04 2.08
C LEU A 185 -3.07 5.44 0.76
N ASN A 186 -2.74 6.73 0.59
CA ASN A 186 -2.14 7.23 -0.65
C ASN A 186 -0.81 6.54 -0.95
N GLY A 187 0.02 6.26 0.06
CA GLY A 187 1.30 5.57 -0.12
C GLY A 187 1.17 4.16 -0.74
N PHE A 188 0.03 3.49 -0.53
CA PHE A 188 -0.25 2.21 -1.19
C PHE A 188 -0.79 2.42 -2.61
N THR A 189 -1.66 3.41 -2.82
CA THR A 189 -2.17 3.75 -4.15
C THR A 189 -1.05 4.13 -5.13
N THR A 190 -0.04 4.87 -4.65
CA THR A 190 1.06 5.35 -5.48
C THR A 190 1.88 4.19 -6.05
N ILE A 191 2.19 3.20 -5.21
CA ILE A 191 2.99 2.02 -5.59
C ILE A 191 2.21 1.11 -6.54
N PHE A 192 0.92 0.88 -6.27
CA PHE A 192 0.10 0.05 -7.15
C PHE A 192 -0.09 0.68 -8.53
N LEU A 193 -0.40 1.98 -8.58
CA LEU A 193 -0.59 2.69 -9.86
C LEU A 193 0.72 2.85 -10.62
N SER A 194 1.84 3.18 -9.95
CA SER A 194 3.14 3.27 -10.61
C SER A 194 3.60 1.93 -11.18
N TYR A 195 3.41 0.83 -10.45
CA TYR A 195 3.71 -0.50 -10.97
C TYR A 195 2.87 -0.84 -12.21
N LEU A 196 1.56 -0.58 -12.17
CA LEU A 196 0.66 -0.82 -13.29
C LEU A 196 1.01 0.05 -14.51
N LEU A 197 1.39 1.31 -14.28
CA LEU A 197 1.84 2.21 -15.33
C LEU A 197 3.08 1.66 -16.04
N VAL A 198 4.05 1.12 -15.30
CA VAL A 198 5.23 0.44 -15.87
C VAL A 198 4.81 -0.76 -16.73
N VAL A 199 3.91 -1.62 -16.24
CA VAL A 199 3.42 -2.79 -16.99
C VAL A 199 2.75 -2.38 -18.31
N VAL A 200 1.93 -1.33 -18.30
CA VAL A 200 1.28 -0.80 -19.50
C VAL A 200 2.28 -0.18 -20.47
N LEU A 201 3.28 0.56 -19.97
CA LEU A 201 4.31 1.20 -20.79
C LEU A 201 5.28 0.21 -21.42
N LEU A 202 5.62 -0.90 -20.73
CA LEU A 202 6.46 -1.95 -21.27
C LEU A 202 5.84 -2.61 -22.51
N ASN A 203 4.52 -2.76 -22.52
CA ASN A 203 3.78 -3.27 -23.69
C ASN A 203 3.83 -2.33 -24.90
N LEU A 204 4.20 -1.05 -24.72
CA LEU A 204 4.28 -0.04 -25.79
C LEU A 204 5.68 0.07 -26.43
N LYS A 205 6.65 -0.79 -26.04
CA LYS A 205 7.97 -1.02 -26.67
C LYS A 205 8.90 0.18 -26.94
N LYS A 206 8.63 1.42 -26.50
CA LYS A 206 9.56 2.57 -26.73
C LYS A 206 9.81 3.55 -25.57
N TYR A 207 9.30 3.31 -24.35
CA TYR A 207 9.31 4.31 -23.27
C TYR A 207 10.03 3.89 -21.97
N ILE A 208 10.88 2.87 -22.03
CA ILE A 208 11.57 2.29 -20.85
C ILE A 208 12.38 3.34 -20.08
N TYR A 209 13.01 4.30 -20.77
CA TYR A 209 13.77 5.38 -20.14
C TYR A 209 12.89 6.44 -19.47
N VAL A 210 11.75 6.81 -20.08
CA VAL A 210 10.81 7.80 -19.52
C VAL A 210 10.11 7.23 -18.28
N SER A 211 9.76 5.94 -18.30
CA SER A 211 9.18 5.25 -17.14
C SER A 211 10.16 5.20 -15.97
N PHE A 212 11.46 4.96 -16.22
CA PHE A 212 12.48 4.93 -15.17
C PHE A 212 12.76 6.32 -14.60
N MET A 213 12.75 7.35 -15.46
CA MET A 213 12.95 8.75 -15.06
C MET A 213 11.77 9.26 -14.21
N ILE A 214 10.52 8.89 -14.55
CA ILE A 214 9.33 9.23 -13.76
C ILE A 214 9.35 8.51 -12.40
N LEU A 215 9.76 7.24 -12.36
CA LEU A 215 9.91 6.47 -11.11
C LEU A 215 11.00 7.06 -10.20
N ALA A 216 12.10 7.56 -10.76
CA ALA A 216 13.15 8.26 -10.03
C ALA A 216 12.67 9.61 -9.47
N ILE A 217 11.85 10.36 -10.23
CA ILE A 217 11.24 11.61 -9.76
C ILE A 217 10.26 11.35 -8.61
N PHE A 218 9.50 10.24 -8.64
CA PHE A 218 8.63 9.83 -7.53
C PHE A 218 9.36 9.39 -6.26
N MET A 219 10.57 8.85 -6.39
CA MET A 219 11.39 8.48 -5.22
C MET A 219 11.97 9.71 -4.51
N ASN A 220 12.13 10.84 -5.21
CA ASN A 220 12.63 12.09 -4.64
C ASN A 220 11.56 12.99 -3.99
N THR A 221 10.27 12.66 -4.12
CA THR A 221 9.18 13.43 -3.50
C THR A 221 8.77 12.91 -2.11
N VAL A 222 9.62 12.11 -1.46
CA VAL A 222 9.42 11.65 -0.08
C VAL A 222 10.63 12.05 0.77
N THR A 223 10.70 13.35 1.08
CA THR A 223 11.38 13.86 2.28
C THR A 223 10.45 14.85 2.95
#